data_AF-A0A815FGN6-F1
#
_entry.id   AF-A0A815FGN6-F1
#
_cell.length_a   1.000
_cell.length_b   1.000
_cell.length_c   1.000
_cell.angle_alpha   90.00
_cell.angle_beta   90.00
_cell.angle_gamma   90.00
#
_symmetry.space_group_name_H-M   'P 1'
#
loop_
_entity.id
_entity.type
_entity.pdbx_description
1 polymer ?
#
loop_
_entity_poly.entity_id
_entity_poly.type
_entity_poly.pdbx_seq_one_letter_code
_entity_poly.pdbx_strand_id
1 'polypeptide(L)'
;MFFTNFALANVSLFRDHSLIRAWLHMVDRNGGIYRERWGDAPIHTLILTQLISRNHIVRLRYFGYMHRQEYTCASGVQGDLCKKQVQPFLKNAALRYYHYQDGCFPSNQNLLCHYYPEIT
;
A
#
# COMPACT_ATOMS: atom_id res chain seq x y z
N MET A 1 0.64 1.27 7.27
CA MET A 1 -0.62 0.85 6.63
C MET A 1 -0.31 0.45 5.20
N PHE A 2 -1.04 -0.53 4.63
CA PHE A 2 -1.01 -0.78 3.19
C PHE A 2 -1.99 0.18 2.51
N PHE A 3 -1.52 0.92 1.51
CA PHE A 3 -2.37 1.82 0.74
C PHE A 3 -3.06 1.03 -0.38
N THR A 4 -4.36 0.84 -0.28
CA THR A 4 -5.16 0.02 -1.19
C THR A 4 -5.49 0.69 -2.53
N ASN A 5 -5.04 1.92 -2.75
CA ASN A 5 -5.03 2.53 -4.08
C ASN A 5 -4.22 1.72 -5.11
N PHE A 6 -3.26 0.90 -4.64
CA PHE A 6 -2.63 -0.15 -5.41
C PHE A 6 -2.52 -1.43 -4.56
N ALA A 7 -3.15 -2.50 -5.03
CA ALA A 7 -3.03 -3.83 -4.43
C ALA A 7 -3.16 -4.91 -5.50
N LEU A 8 -2.24 -5.87 -5.48
CA LEU A 8 -2.39 -7.15 -6.20
C LEU A 8 -2.68 -8.21 -5.15
N ALA A 9 -3.89 -8.76 -5.17
CA ALA A 9 -4.34 -9.70 -4.15
C ALA A 9 -5.17 -10.83 -4.77
N ASN A 10 -5.07 -12.01 -4.17
CA ASN A 10 -5.96 -13.12 -4.50
C ASN A 10 -7.34 -12.86 -3.90
N VAL A 11 -8.35 -12.68 -4.75
CA VAL A 11 -9.73 -12.37 -4.34
C VAL A 11 -10.36 -13.49 -3.51
N SER A 12 -9.95 -14.75 -3.71
CA SER A 12 -10.46 -15.88 -2.91
C SER A 12 -10.14 -15.72 -1.42
N LEU A 13 -9.09 -14.96 -1.08
CA LEU A 13 -8.74 -14.66 0.31
C LEU A 13 -9.88 -13.94 1.05
N PHE A 14 -10.53 -12.99 0.39
CA PHE A 14 -11.62 -12.21 1.01
C PHE A 14 -12.96 -12.92 0.91
N ARG A 15 -13.15 -13.75 -0.14
CA ARG A 15 -14.41 -14.43 -0.43
C ARG A 15 -14.56 -15.78 0.29
N ASP A 16 -13.49 -16.54 0.43
CA ASP A 16 -13.57 -17.95 0.80
C ASP A 16 -12.95 -18.23 2.18
N HIS A 17 -12.08 -17.34 2.69
CA HIS A 17 -11.45 -17.50 4.00
C HIS A 17 -12.41 -17.17 5.15
N SER A 18 -12.77 -18.17 5.97
CA SER A 18 -13.79 -18.06 7.01
C SER A 18 -13.49 -16.99 8.06
N LEU A 19 -12.26 -16.93 8.57
CA LEU A 19 -11.86 -15.93 9.58
C LEU A 19 -11.92 -14.49 9.05
N ILE A 20 -11.49 -14.27 7.80
CA ILE A 20 -11.53 -12.94 7.17
C ILE A 20 -12.98 -12.52 6.97
N ARG A 21 -13.84 -13.42 6.49
CA ARG A 21 -15.27 -13.14 6.38
C ARG A 21 -15.90 -12.80 7.72
N ALA A 22 -15.60 -13.56 8.76
CA ALA A 22 -16.11 -13.28 10.10
C ALA A 22 -15.66 -11.91 10.62
N TRP A 23 -14.40 -11.54 10.35
CA TRP A 23 -13.87 -10.22 10.71
C TRP A 23 -14.55 -9.09 9.93
N LEU A 24 -14.76 -9.26 8.61
CA LEU A 24 -15.48 -8.28 7.78
C LEU A 24 -16.93 -8.10 8.25
N HIS A 25 -17.62 -9.19 8.59
CA HIS A 25 -18.98 -9.13 9.17
C HIS A 25 -19.00 -8.41 10.52
N MET A 26 -17.97 -8.58 11.34
CA MET A 26 -17.85 -7.84 12.61
C MET A 26 -17.67 -6.34 12.37
N VAL A 27 -16.82 -5.95 11.42
CA VAL A 27 -16.61 -4.53 11.05
C VAL A 27 -17.88 -3.90 10.49
N ASP A 28 -18.59 -4.59 9.62
CA ASP A 28 -19.85 -4.12 9.06
C ASP A 28 -20.90 -3.90 10.15
N ARG A 29 -21.12 -4.89 11.04
CA ARG A 29 -22.05 -4.78 12.16
C ARG A 29 -21.69 -3.67 13.15
N ASN A 30 -20.41 -3.34 13.29
CA ASN A 30 -19.99 -2.22 14.14
C ASN A 30 -20.46 -0.87 13.58
N GLY A 31 -20.64 -0.74 12.25
CA GLY A 31 -21.13 0.49 11.62
C GLY A 31 -20.13 1.64 11.55
N GLY A 32 -18.85 1.42 11.91
CA GLY A 32 -17.79 2.44 11.85
C GLY A 32 -17.48 2.94 10.43
N ILE A 33 -17.74 2.12 9.40
CA ILE A 33 -17.63 2.56 7.98
C ILE A 33 -18.52 3.78 7.74
N TYR A 34 -19.76 3.75 8.25
CA TYR A 34 -20.75 4.81 8.03
C TYR A 34 -20.65 5.95 9.03
N ARG A 35 -20.32 5.66 10.29
CA ARG A 35 -20.33 6.65 11.38
C ARG A 35 -19.00 7.36 11.57
N GLU A 36 -17.89 6.69 11.25
CA GLU A 36 -16.54 7.13 11.60
C GLU A 36 -15.59 7.22 10.39
N ARG A 37 -16.09 6.90 9.19
CA ARG A 37 -15.32 6.92 7.93
C ARG A 37 -14.11 5.99 7.96
N TRP A 38 -14.30 4.77 8.47
CA TRP A 38 -13.28 3.73 8.36
C TRP A 38 -13.04 3.39 6.89
N GLY A 39 -11.81 3.62 6.42
CA GLY A 39 -11.40 3.30 5.06
C GLY A 39 -11.07 1.83 4.88
N ASP A 40 -11.07 1.37 3.63
CA ASP A 40 -10.65 0.03 3.24
C ASP A 40 -9.17 -0.22 3.53
N ALA A 41 -8.29 0.77 3.32
CA ALA A 41 -6.86 0.65 3.60
C ALA A 41 -6.52 0.22 5.04
N PRO A 42 -7.03 0.90 6.11
CA PRO A 42 -6.80 0.44 7.48
C PRO A 42 -7.48 -0.89 7.79
N ILE A 43 -8.69 -1.13 7.27
CA ILE A 43 -9.41 -2.40 7.42
C ILE A 43 -8.57 -3.57 6.86
N HIS A 44 -8.12 -3.47 5.61
CA HIS A 44 -7.28 -4.48 4.97
C HIS A 44 -5.95 -4.66 5.70
N THR A 45 -5.33 -3.57 6.15
CA THR A 45 -4.09 -3.63 6.93
C THR A 45 -4.26 -4.47 8.20
N LEU A 46 -5.33 -4.25 8.95
CA LEU A 46 -5.61 -5.03 10.17
C LEU A 46 -5.86 -6.50 9.86
N ILE A 47 -6.70 -6.81 8.86
CA ILE A 47 -6.95 -8.19 8.43
C ILE A 47 -5.64 -8.90 8.07
N LEU A 48 -4.85 -8.29 7.18
CA LEU A 48 -3.66 -8.93 6.62
C LEU A 48 -2.57 -9.10 7.69
N THR A 49 -2.35 -8.08 8.53
CA THR A 49 -1.32 -8.15 9.59
C THR A 49 -1.66 -9.12 10.71
N GLN A 50 -2.95 -9.40 10.96
CA GLN A 50 -3.38 -10.24 12.07
C GLN A 50 -3.69 -11.68 11.65
N LEU A 51 -4.23 -11.89 10.44
CA LEU A 51 -4.78 -13.19 10.03
C LEU A 51 -3.93 -13.90 8.99
N ILE A 52 -3.01 -13.19 8.32
CA ILE A 52 -2.24 -13.74 7.21
C ILE A 52 -0.77 -13.84 7.59
N SER A 53 -0.21 -15.03 7.34
CA SER A 53 1.22 -15.26 7.51
C SER A 53 1.99 -14.25 6.67
N ARG A 54 2.99 -13.64 7.31
CA ARG A 54 3.93 -12.67 6.72
C ARG A 54 4.45 -13.11 5.35
N ASN A 55 4.70 -14.39 5.14
CA ASN A 55 5.26 -14.92 3.89
C ASN A 55 4.30 -14.86 2.69
N HIS A 56 2.99 -14.65 2.92
CA HIS A 56 1.98 -14.48 1.87
C HIS A 56 1.73 -13.01 1.53
N ILE A 57 2.41 -12.08 2.18
CA ILE A 57 2.33 -10.64 1.91
C ILE A 57 3.69 -10.21 1.39
N VAL A 58 3.70 -9.64 0.19
CA VAL A 58 4.94 -9.30 -0.52
C VAL A 58 4.99 -7.83 -0.87
N ARG A 59 6.17 -7.23 -0.75
CA ARG A 59 6.43 -5.85 -1.18
C ARG A 59 6.98 -5.83 -2.61
N LEU A 60 6.36 -5.02 -3.47
CA LEU A 60 6.80 -4.80 -4.85
C LEU A 60 7.77 -3.61 -4.92
N ARG A 61 9.01 -3.84 -4.51
CA ARG A 61 10.05 -2.80 -4.42
C ARG A 61 10.53 -2.30 -5.80
N TYR A 62 10.51 -3.15 -6.81
CA TYR A 62 11.00 -2.82 -8.17
C TYR A 62 9.91 -2.27 -9.10
N PHE A 63 8.74 -1.94 -8.55
CA PHE A 63 7.63 -1.37 -9.30
C PHE A 63 7.46 0.11 -8.96
N GLY A 64 7.53 0.97 -9.98
CA GLY A 64 7.25 2.39 -9.82
C GLY A 64 5.74 2.66 -9.84
N TYR A 65 5.24 3.43 -8.90
CA TYR A 65 3.79 3.71 -8.79
C TYR A 65 3.52 5.16 -8.39
N MET A 66 2.48 5.76 -8.98
CA MET A 66 1.99 7.10 -8.62
C MET A 66 0.54 7.06 -8.17
N HIS A 67 0.25 7.72 -7.06
CA HIS A 67 -1.11 8.10 -6.70
C HIS A 67 -1.14 9.58 -6.32
N ARG A 68 -1.70 10.41 -7.22
CA ARG A 68 -1.69 11.88 -7.11
C ARG A 68 -0.25 12.43 -7.05
N GLN A 69 0.15 13.07 -5.95
CA GLN A 69 1.48 13.65 -5.75
C GLN A 69 2.48 12.70 -5.08
N GLU A 70 2.01 11.55 -4.61
CA GLU A 70 2.84 10.53 -3.99
C GLU A 70 3.30 9.56 -5.07
N TYR A 71 4.60 9.55 -5.34
CA TYR A 71 5.19 8.59 -6.26
C TYR A 71 6.30 7.81 -5.56
N THR A 72 6.32 6.52 -5.86
CA THR A 72 7.27 5.55 -5.36
C THR A 72 8.15 5.14 -6.53
N CYS A 73 9.46 5.40 -6.45
CA CYS A 73 10.39 4.92 -7.48
C CYS A 73 10.63 3.43 -7.31
N ALA A 74 10.75 2.73 -8.43
CA ALA A 74 11.32 1.40 -8.44
C ALA A 74 12.73 1.44 -7.86
N SER A 75 13.04 0.51 -6.97
CA SER A 75 14.39 0.48 -6.39
C SER A 75 15.45 0.18 -7.44
N GLY A 76 16.63 0.77 -7.25
CA GLY A 76 17.72 0.73 -8.23
C GLY A 76 17.61 1.81 -9.32
N VAL A 77 16.47 2.50 -9.43
CA VAL A 77 16.36 3.67 -10.31
C VAL A 77 16.98 4.88 -9.62
N GLN A 78 17.94 5.52 -10.30
CA GLN A 78 18.58 6.74 -9.80
C GLN A 78 17.59 7.90 -9.64
N GLY A 79 17.81 8.76 -8.66
CA GLY A 79 16.86 9.82 -8.32
C GLY A 79 16.57 10.80 -9.45
N ASP A 80 17.58 11.18 -10.23
CA ASP A 80 17.40 12.07 -11.38
C ASP A 80 16.62 11.41 -12.53
N LEU A 81 16.88 10.12 -12.77
CA LEU A 81 16.14 9.35 -13.76
C LEU A 81 14.67 9.19 -13.34
N CYS A 82 14.44 8.84 -12.08
CA CYS A 82 13.10 8.76 -11.52
C CYS A 82 12.37 10.10 -11.63
N LYS A 83 13.03 11.21 -11.25
CA LYS A 83 12.47 12.56 -11.38
C LYS A 83 12.07 12.86 -12.83
N LYS A 84 12.94 12.58 -13.81
CA LYS A 84 12.65 12.75 -15.24
C LYS A 84 11.44 11.92 -15.70
N GLN A 85 11.28 10.70 -15.20
CA GLN A 85 10.13 9.84 -15.51
C GLN A 85 8.81 10.40 -14.94
N VAL A 86 8.85 11.03 -13.77
CA VAL A 86 7.65 11.57 -13.10
C VAL A 86 7.24 12.94 -13.65
N GLN A 87 8.20 13.77 -14.09
CA GLN A 87 7.93 15.15 -14.55
C GLN A 87 6.73 15.29 -15.52
N PRO A 88 6.57 14.46 -16.57
CA PRO A 88 5.46 14.60 -17.52
C PRO A 88 4.08 14.42 -16.89
N PHE A 89 3.99 13.74 -15.75
CA PHE A 89 2.73 13.45 -15.07
C PHE A 89 2.37 14.48 -13.99
N LEU A 90 3.30 15.40 -13.66
CA LEU A 90 3.07 16.45 -12.67
C LEU A 90 2.28 17.60 -13.32
N LYS A 91 0.98 17.67 -13.01
CA LYS A 91 0.07 18.70 -13.57
C LYS A 91 0.39 20.13 -13.15
N ASN A 92 1.18 20.34 -12.09
CA ASN A 92 1.60 21.67 -11.62
C ASN A 92 2.94 21.57 -10.88
N ALA A 93 3.83 22.54 -11.09
CA ALA A 93 5.12 22.65 -10.40
C ALA A 93 4.98 22.84 -8.86
N ALA A 94 3.79 23.24 -8.39
CA ALA A 94 3.45 23.37 -6.96
C ALA A 94 3.07 22.03 -6.30
N LEU A 95 2.90 20.94 -7.07
CA LEU A 95 2.68 19.61 -6.51
C LEU A 95 4.00 19.09 -5.95
N ARG A 96 4.09 19.02 -4.62
CA ARG A 96 5.23 18.41 -3.92
C ARG A 96 5.26 16.92 -4.23
N TYR A 97 6.13 16.53 -5.15
CA TYR A 97 6.48 15.13 -5.37
C TYR A 97 7.46 14.71 -4.27
N TYR A 98 7.10 13.66 -3.53
CA TYR A 98 7.99 13.05 -2.54
C TYR A 98 8.70 11.85 -3.16
N HIS A 99 10.02 11.91 -3.19
CA HIS A 99 10.85 10.88 -3.80
C HIS A 99 11.43 9.95 -2.72
N TYR A 100 11.12 8.66 -2.80
CA TYR A 100 11.62 7.63 -1.88
C TYR A 100 12.44 6.59 -2.64
N GLN A 101 13.76 6.60 -2.49
CA GLN A 101 14.70 5.71 -3.20
C GLN A 101 14.49 4.22 -2.86
N ASP A 102 14.05 3.93 -1.65
CA ASP A 102 13.73 2.60 -1.14
C ASP A 102 12.32 2.13 -1.53
N GLY A 103 11.55 3.01 -2.18
CA GLY A 103 10.15 2.79 -2.52
C GLY A 103 9.24 2.66 -1.30
N CYS A 104 9.60 3.28 -0.17
CA CYS A 104 8.84 3.21 1.07
C CYS A 104 8.31 4.60 1.47
N PHE A 105 7.01 4.69 1.78
CA PHE A 105 6.37 5.94 2.24
C PHE A 105 5.78 5.79 3.65
N PRO A 106 6.08 6.71 4.59
CA PRO A 106 7.25 7.60 4.61
C PRO A 106 8.56 6.79 4.77
N SER A 107 9.57 7.09 3.96
CA SER A 107 10.85 6.36 3.96
C SER A 107 11.54 6.44 5.32
N ASN A 108 12.28 5.39 5.67
CA ASN A 108 13.04 5.22 6.93
C ASN A 108 12.23 5.25 8.24
N GLN A 109 10.91 5.47 8.18
CA GLN A 109 10.03 5.50 9.36
C GLN A 109 8.92 4.43 9.33
N ASN A 110 8.67 3.81 8.18
CA ASN A 110 7.62 2.82 8.04
C ASN A 110 8.17 1.39 8.20
N LEU A 111 8.09 0.87 9.43
CA LEU A 111 8.50 -0.49 9.80
C LEU A 111 7.87 -1.58 8.92
N LEU A 112 6.67 -1.37 8.38
CA LEU A 112 6.00 -2.35 7.53
C LEU A 112 6.74 -2.58 6.21
N CYS A 113 7.46 -1.58 5.68
CA CYS A 113 8.22 -1.74 4.43
C CYS A 113 9.34 -2.76 4.53
N HIS A 114 9.97 -2.87 5.71
CA HIS A 114 11.06 -3.80 5.96
C HIS A 114 10.60 -5.07 6.67
N TYR A 115 9.33 -5.10 7.08
CA TYR A 115 8.75 -6.25 7.73
C TYR A 115 8.35 -7.33 6.73
N TYR A 116 7.90 -7.04 5.50
CA TYR A 116 7.44 -8.10 4.58
C TYR A 116 8.52 -8.53 3.58
N PRO A 117 8.52 -9.80 3.13
CA PRO A 117 9.43 -10.24 2.06
C PRO A 117 9.22 -9.44 0.77
N GLU A 118 10.28 -9.32 -0.03
CA GLU A 118 10.28 -8.64 -1.31
C GLU A 118 10.26 -9.67 -2.45
N ILE A 119 9.53 -9.38 -3.53
CA ILE A 119 9.68 -10.14 -4.78
C ILE A 119 10.90 -9.57 -5.52
N THR A 120 11.84 -10.45 -5.84
CA THR A 120 13.01 -10.20 -6.70
C THR A 120 12.63 -10.24 -8.18
#